data_AF-A0A1X3D288-F1
#
_entry.id   AF-A0A1X3D288-F1
#
_cell.length_a   1.000
_cell.length_b   1.000
_cell.length_c   1.000
_cell.angle_alpha   90.00
_cell.angle_beta   90.00
_cell.angle_gamma   90.00
#
_symmetry.space_group_name_H-M   'P 1'
#
loop_
_entity.id
_entity.type
_entity.pdbx_description
1 polymer ?
#
loop_
_entity_poly.entity_id
_entity_poly.type
_entity_poly.pdbx_seq_one_letter_code
_entity_poly.pdbx_strand_id
1 'polypeptide(L)'
;MNRTTVWLLASLLPAVAAAEVRLYGNIRSGVEVSQTKIGGERHSRTSVSDFGSYIGLSGSHPIGGGGTNAVWKFEQDAPAGRSSGSMRDYFREKKAGAGCIYRIERCGEPFA
;
A
#
# COMPACT_ATOMS: atom_id res chain seq x y z
N MET A 1 -36.74 7.05 31.26
CA MET A 1 -35.69 6.36 30.48
C MET A 1 -35.00 5.37 31.41
N ASN A 2 -35.09 4.05 31.18
CA ASN A 2 -34.41 3.06 32.02
C ASN A 2 -32.92 2.99 31.64
N ARG A 3 -32.04 2.62 32.57
CA ARG A 3 -30.58 2.54 32.31
C ARG A 3 -30.23 1.43 31.30
N THR A 4 -31.02 0.36 31.27
CA THR A 4 -30.83 -0.81 30.42
C THR A 4 -31.05 -0.51 28.94
N THR A 5 -32.02 0.32 28.56
CA THR A 5 -32.25 0.72 27.17
C THR A 5 -31.15 1.65 26.65
N VAL A 6 -30.56 2.51 27.50
CA VAL A 6 -29.42 3.36 27.10
C VAL A 6 -28.19 2.51 26.77
N TRP A 7 -27.89 1.48 27.55
CA TRP A 7 -26.78 0.55 27.26
C TRP A 7 -27.02 -0.28 26.01
N LEU A 8 -28.25 -0.77 25.80
CA LEU A 8 -28.59 -1.55 24.61
C LEU A 8 -28.43 -0.70 23.33
N LEU A 9 -28.89 0.56 23.38
CA LEU A 9 -28.71 1.51 22.28
C LEU A 9 -27.23 1.87 22.07
N ALA A 10 -26.46 2.10 23.14
CA ALA A 10 -25.02 2.37 23.04
C ALA A 10 -24.23 1.19 22.46
N SER A 11 -24.62 -0.07 22.75
CA SER A 11 -24.01 -1.26 22.16
C SER A 11 -24.37 -1.49 20.68
N LEU A 12 -25.41 -0.84 20.18
CA LEU A 12 -25.82 -0.87 18.77
C LEU A 12 -25.12 0.19 17.91
N LEU A 13 -24.52 1.23 18.52
CA LEU A 13 -23.76 2.26 17.82
C LEU A 13 -22.42 1.86 17.14
N PRO A 14 -21.76 0.72 17.38
CA PRO A 14 -20.44 0.46 16.79
C PRO A 14 -20.40 0.23 15.26
N ALA A 15 -21.55 0.17 14.57
CA ALA A 15 -21.59 -0.44 13.23
C ALA A 15 -21.53 0.53 12.03
N VAL A 16 -21.58 1.86 12.20
CA VAL A 16 -21.84 2.78 11.05
C VAL A 16 -20.73 3.77 10.70
N ALA A 17 -19.53 3.60 11.24
CA ALA A 17 -18.36 4.41 10.86
C ALA A 17 -17.09 3.57 10.64
N ALA A 18 -17.24 2.30 10.27
CA ALA A 18 -16.10 1.48 9.86
C ALA A 18 -15.52 2.09 8.58
N ALA A 19 -14.43 2.85 8.70
CA ALA A 19 -13.64 3.25 7.56
C ALA A 19 -13.20 1.98 6.83
N GLU A 20 -13.55 1.84 5.55
CA GLU A 20 -13.10 0.70 4.78
C GLU A 20 -11.62 0.88 4.53
N VAL A 21 -10.78 -0.06 5.00
CA VAL A 21 -9.34 -0.07 4.73
C VAL A 21 -9.00 -1.33 3.95
N ARG A 22 -8.42 -1.15 2.76
CA ARG A 22 -8.01 -2.23 1.86
C ARG A 22 -6.49 -2.24 1.71
N LEU A 23 -5.89 -3.41 1.93
CA LEU A 23 -4.53 -3.73 1.53
C LEU A 23 -4.54 -4.19 0.06
N TYR A 24 -3.71 -3.57 -0.77
CA TYR A 24 -3.55 -3.91 -2.17
C TYR A 24 -2.07 -3.84 -2.57
N GLY A 25 -1.75 -4.28 -3.77
CA GLY A 25 -0.38 -4.27 -4.28
C GLY A 25 -0.22 -5.24 -5.42
N ASN A 26 0.94 -5.19 -6.07
CA ASN A 26 1.33 -6.15 -7.09
C ASN A 26 2.76 -6.60 -6.80
N ILE A 27 2.98 -7.90 -6.83
CA ILE A 27 4.33 -8.48 -6.75
C ILE A 27 4.69 -8.99 -8.13
N ARG A 28 5.74 -8.42 -8.72
CA ARG A 28 6.21 -8.76 -10.06
C ARG A 28 7.71 -9.00 -10.00
N SER A 29 8.11 -10.26 -10.13
CA SER A 29 9.51 -10.67 -10.13
C SER A 29 9.76 -11.72 -11.20
N GLY A 30 11.01 -11.87 -11.62
CA GLY A 30 11.39 -12.88 -12.60
C GLY A 30 12.89 -13.08 -12.71
N VAL A 31 13.27 -14.05 -13.52
CA VAL A 31 14.67 -14.31 -13.86
C VAL A 31 15.00 -13.59 -15.14
N GLU A 32 16.00 -12.73 -15.08
CA GLU A 32 16.52 -12.00 -16.22
C GLU A 32 17.88 -12.56 -16.60
N VAL A 33 18.07 -12.85 -17.89
CA VAL A 33 19.35 -13.22 -18.46
C VAL A 33 19.78 -12.10 -19.39
N SER A 34 20.80 -11.35 -18.98
CA SER A 34 21.37 -10.27 -19.77
C SER A 34 22.70 -10.71 -20.37
N GLN A 35 22.93 -10.32 -21.62
CA GLN A 35 24.18 -10.59 -22.33
C GLN A 35 24.73 -9.30 -22.90
N THR A 36 25.93 -8.92 -22.46
CA THR A 36 26.60 -7.70 -22.90
C THR A 36 27.93 -8.07 -23.54
N LYS A 37 28.25 -7.47 -24.68
CA LYS A 37 29.53 -7.65 -25.36
C LYS A 37 30.38 -6.39 -25.16
N ILE A 38 31.51 -6.52 -24.49
CA ILE A 38 32.45 -5.42 -24.23
C ILE A 38 33.80 -5.84 -24.79
N GLY A 39 34.37 -5.05 -25.71
CA GLY A 39 35.72 -5.31 -26.23
C GLY A 39 35.92 -6.64 -26.99
N GLY A 40 34.84 -7.32 -27.40
CA GLY A 40 34.92 -8.63 -28.06
C GLY A 40 34.55 -9.80 -27.16
N GLU A 41 34.63 -9.64 -25.84
CA GLU A 41 34.22 -10.65 -24.85
C GLU A 41 32.70 -10.58 -24.59
N ARG A 42 32.09 -11.76 -24.41
CA ARG A 42 30.65 -11.90 -24.11
C ARG A 42 30.49 -12.18 -22.63
N HIS A 43 29.85 -11.27 -21.90
CA HIS A 43 29.47 -11.45 -20.51
C HIS A 43 27.99 -11.81 -20.45
N SER A 44 27.66 -12.92 -19.79
CA SER A 44 26.29 -13.34 -19.52
C SER A 44 26.04 -13.23 -18.01
N ARG A 45 24.95 -12.58 -17.62
CA ARG A 45 24.52 -12.46 -16.23
C ARG A 45 23.09 -12.94 -16.09
N THR A 46 22.89 -13.90 -15.18
CA THR A 46 21.56 -14.36 -14.77
C THR A 46 21.27 -13.80 -13.38
N SER A 47 20.18 -13.06 -13.23
CA SER A 47 19.77 -12.49 -11.96
C SER A 47 18.27 -12.64 -11.73
N VAL A 48 17.88 -12.73 -10.46
CA VAL A 48 16.48 -12.56 -10.06
C VAL A 48 16.26 -11.05 -9.90
N SER A 49 15.36 -10.51 -10.71
CA SER A 49 15.07 -9.08 -10.76
C SER A 49 13.63 -8.82 -10.30
N ASP A 50 13.43 -7.69 -9.63
CA ASP A 50 12.10 -7.14 -9.35
C ASP A 50 11.67 -6.23 -10.51
N PHE A 51 10.41 -6.33 -10.92
CA PHE A 51 9.85 -5.59 -12.06
C PHE A 51 8.82 -4.53 -11.62
N GLY A 52 9.02 -3.93 -10.46
CA GLY A 52 8.14 -2.88 -9.92
C GLY A 52 7.10 -3.42 -8.96
N SER A 53 7.52 -4.25 -8.01
CA SER A 53 6.65 -4.70 -6.93
C SER A 53 6.35 -3.57 -5.96
N TYR A 54 5.09 -3.45 -5.54
CA TYR A 54 4.65 -2.46 -4.56
C TYR A 54 3.51 -3.01 -3.70
N ILE A 55 3.36 -2.42 -2.52
CA ILE A 55 2.23 -2.63 -1.63
C ILE A 55 1.61 -1.29 -1.27
N GLY A 56 0.31 -1.26 -1.08
CA GLY A 56 -0.44 -0.07 -0.73
C GLY A 56 -1.58 -0.34 0.23
N LEU A 57 -1.94 0.69 0.98
CA LEU A 57 -3.13 0.76 1.81
C LEU A 57 -4.03 1.85 1.25
N SER A 58 -5.31 1.57 1.14
CA SER A 58 -6.30 2.57 0.74
C SER A 58 -7.44 2.53 1.71
N GLY A 59 -8.12 3.65 1.88
CA GLY A 59 -9.37 3.63 2.60
C GLY A 59 -10.32 4.73 2.22
N SER A 60 -11.57 4.53 2.61
CA SER A 60 -12.63 5.51 2.43
C SER A 60 -13.38 5.75 3.73
N HIS A 61 -13.67 7.02 4.03
CA HIS A 61 -14.43 7.42 5.19
C HIS A 61 -15.53 8.41 4.79
N PRO A 62 -16.79 8.20 5.19
CA PRO A 62 -17.86 9.16 4.94
C PRO A 62 -17.57 10.45 5.71
N ILE A 63 -17.46 11.57 5.00
CA ILE A 63 -17.26 12.91 5.57
C ILE A 63 -18.48 13.77 5.26
N GLY A 64 -19.38 13.91 6.24
CA GLY A 64 -20.59 14.74 6.13
C GLY A 64 -21.84 13.99 5.66
N GLY A 65 -22.97 14.71 5.64
CA GLY A 65 -24.25 14.20 5.13
C GLY A 65 -24.34 14.38 3.61
N GLY A 66 -24.71 13.33 2.88
CA GLY A 66 -24.93 13.39 1.42
C GLY A 66 -24.08 12.45 0.56
N GLY A 67 -23.40 11.47 1.14
CA GLY A 67 -22.67 10.45 0.37
C GLY A 67 -21.25 10.87 -0.07
N THR A 68 -20.71 11.93 0.51
CA THR A 68 -19.32 12.37 0.29
C THR A 68 -18.35 11.52 1.10
N ASN A 69 -17.42 10.85 0.41
CA ASN A 69 -16.37 10.04 1.04
C ASN A 69 -15.00 10.72 0.86
N ALA A 70 -14.23 10.80 1.94
CA ALA A 70 -12.82 11.09 1.93
C ALA A 70 -12.09 9.79 1.58
N VAL A 71 -11.24 9.83 0.56
CA VAL A 71 -10.44 8.67 0.15
C VAL A 71 -8.98 9.00 0.39
N TRP A 72 -8.25 8.03 0.91
CA TRP A 72 -6.80 8.12 1.08
C TRP A 72 -6.13 6.89 0.47
N LYS A 73 -4.92 7.11 -0.03
CA LYS A 73 -4.05 6.05 -0.53
C LYS A 73 -2.64 6.27 0.00
N PHE A 74 -1.99 5.16 0.32
CA PHE A 74 -0.60 5.08 0.70
C PHE A 74 0.01 3.94 -0.13
N GLU A 75 1.09 4.20 -0.85
CA GLU A 75 1.81 3.21 -1.65
C GLU A 75 3.29 3.23 -1.32
N GLN A 76 3.93 2.07 -1.36
CA GLN A 76 5.34 1.89 -1.08
C GLN A 76 5.93 0.79 -1.96
N ASP A 77 7.06 1.09 -2.61
CA ASP A 77 7.85 0.10 -3.32
C ASP A 77 8.22 -1.07 -2.39
N ALA A 78 8.01 -2.29 -2.84
CA ALA A 78 8.24 -3.52 -2.09
C ALA A 78 9.03 -4.53 -2.95
N PRO A 79 10.31 -4.24 -3.26
CA PRO A 79 11.07 -5.02 -4.24
C PRO A 79 11.31 -6.46 -3.76
N ALA A 80 10.98 -7.42 -4.62
CA ALA A 80 11.20 -8.84 -4.38
C ALA A 80 12.64 -9.27 -4.68
N GLY A 81 13.24 -10.11 -3.83
CA GLY A 81 14.55 -10.72 -4.09
C GLY A 81 15.78 -9.93 -3.61
N ARG A 82 15.61 -8.87 -2.83
CA ARG A 82 16.75 -8.16 -2.21
C ARG A 82 17.39 -9.02 -1.11
N SER A 83 18.73 -9.09 -1.11
CA SER A 83 19.54 -9.93 -0.21
C SER A 83 19.46 -9.57 1.28
N SER A 84 18.95 -8.39 1.63
CA SER A 84 18.73 -7.98 3.02
C SER A 84 17.39 -8.55 3.50
N GLY A 85 17.48 -9.53 4.39
CA GLY A 85 16.37 -10.40 4.80
C GLY A 85 15.07 -9.67 5.12
N SER A 86 13.97 -10.25 4.65
CA SER A 86 12.59 -9.87 4.92
C SER A 86 12.15 -8.46 4.48
N MET A 87 10.94 -8.42 3.91
CA MET A 87 10.24 -7.17 3.58
C MET A 87 10.05 -6.26 4.80
N ARG A 88 10.05 -6.85 6.02
CA ARG A 88 9.95 -6.13 7.29
C ARG A 88 11.16 -5.25 7.56
N ASP A 89 12.37 -5.74 7.27
CA ASP A 89 13.59 -4.97 7.55
C ASP A 89 13.77 -3.86 6.51
N TYR A 90 13.35 -4.10 5.27
CA TYR A 90 13.23 -3.05 4.25
C TYR A 90 12.28 -1.91 4.68
N PHE A 91 11.11 -2.22 5.23
CA PHE A 91 10.21 -1.18 5.75
C PHE A 91 10.78 -0.43 6.95
N ARG A 92 11.56 -1.10 7.81
CA ARG A 92 12.25 -0.42 8.94
C ARG A 92 13.31 0.55 8.45
N GLU A 93 14.08 0.16 7.44
CA GLU A 93 15.10 1.01 6.80
C GLU A 93 14.47 2.21 6.10
N LYS A 94 13.40 2.02 5.32
CA LYS A 94 12.68 3.11 4.64
C LYS A 94 12.05 4.12 5.60
N LYS A 95 11.50 3.67 6.74
CA LYS A 95 10.99 4.56 7.81
C LYS A 95 12.04 5.53 8.33
N ALA A 96 13.33 5.20 8.22
CA ALA A 96 14.41 6.07 8.67
C ALA A 96 14.86 7.10 7.61
N GLY A 97 14.40 7.00 6.35
CA GLY A 97 15.04 7.73 5.24
C GLY A 97 14.18 8.39 4.17
N ALA A 98 12.87 8.11 4.00
CA ALA A 98 12.09 8.76 2.93
C ALA A 98 10.59 8.89 3.21
N GLY A 99 10.03 10.00 2.73
CA GLY A 99 8.65 10.43 2.90
C GLY A 99 7.63 9.47 2.28
N CYS A 100 6.66 9.09 3.09
CA CYS A 100 5.39 8.53 2.65
C CYS A 100 4.70 9.52 1.70
N ILE A 101 4.34 9.10 0.49
CA ILE A 101 3.42 9.88 -0.35
C ILE A 101 2.02 9.64 0.20
N TYR A 102 1.48 10.63 0.90
CA TYR A 102 0.10 10.65 1.35
C TYR A 102 -0.69 11.60 0.47
N ARG A 103 -1.84 11.15 -0.05
CA ARG A 103 -2.76 11.97 -0.84
C ARG A 103 -4.16 11.74 -0.31
N ILE A 104 -4.81 12.82 0.11
CA ILE A 104 -6.19 12.84 0.63
C ILE A 104 -7.01 13.62 -0.38
N GLU A 105 -7.98 12.97 -1.01
CA GLU A 105 -8.81 13.57 -2.06
C GLU A 105 -10.30 13.25 -1.83
N ARG A 106 -11.18 14.07 -2.43
CA ARG A 106 -12.62 13.82 -2.45
C ARG A 106 -12.92 12.72 -3.47
N CYS A 107 -13.75 11.73 -3.11
CA CYS A 107 -14.15 10.67 -4.03
C CYS A 107 -14.84 11.24 -5.29
N GLY A 108 -14.27 11.03 -6.48
CA GLY A 108 -14.84 11.44 -7.77
C GLY A 108 -13.95 12.32 -8.67
N GLU A 109 -12.83 12.83 -8.17
CA GLU A 109 -11.83 13.56 -8.99
C GLU A 109 -10.83 12.57 -9.63
N PRO A 110 -10.43 12.75 -10.91
CA PRO A 110 -9.45 11.90 -11.56
C PRO A 110 -8.05 12.09 -10.99
N PHE A 111 -7.29 10.99 -10.89
CA PHE A 111 -5.88 11.00 -10.48
C PHE A 111 -5.04 11.70 -11.58
N ALA A 112 -4.59 12.92 -11.32
CA ALA A 112 -3.55 13.60 -12.10
C ALA A 112 -2.15 13.38 -11.49
#